data_AF-A0AAT9QNW1-F1
#
_entry.id   AF-A0AAT9QNW1-F1
#
_cell.length_a   1.000
_cell.length_b   1.000
_cell.length_c   1.000
_cell.angle_alpha   90.00
_cell.angle_beta   90.00
_cell.angle_gamma   90.00
#
_symmetry.space_group_name_H-M   'P 1'
#
loop_
_entity.id
_entity.type
_entity.pdbx_description
1 polymer ?
#
loop_
_entity_poly.entity_id
_entity_poly.type
_entity_poly.pdbx_seq_one_letter_code
_entity_poly.pdbx_strand_id
1 'polypeptide(L)'
;MLFGPRIQWYAETLRREGVRLPVWAGVPGAVPRAQLISLATKIGVGPSLKFLNRRGPLGRRLLKGGHYSPQSVLAELQCGGLVEGIHLYTFNHLAGATD
;
A
#
# COMPACT_ATOMS: atom_id res chain seq x y z
N MET A 1 -8.26 -7.61 -3.10
CA MET A 1 -7.41 -6.60 -2.41
C MET A 1 -7.53 -6.95 -0.93
N LEU A 2 -6.40 -7.12 -0.25
CA LEU A 2 -6.31 -7.86 1.03
C LEU A 2 -5.11 -7.31 1.84
N PHE A 3 -5.03 -5.99 1.97
CA PHE A 3 -3.90 -5.35 2.64
C PHE A 3 -4.22 -5.03 4.10
N GLY A 4 -5.41 -4.51 4.41
CA GLY A 4 -5.84 -4.17 5.77
C GLY A 4 -5.75 -5.32 6.76
N PRO A 5 -6.36 -6.50 6.50
CA PRO A 5 -6.29 -7.63 7.43
C PRO A 5 -4.86 -8.06 7.74
N ARG A 6 -3.96 -7.96 6.76
CA ARG A 6 -2.54 -8.31 6.93
C ARG A 6 -1.76 -7.26 7.71
N ILE A 7 -2.10 -5.97 7.53
CA ILE A 7 -1.46 -4.88 8.28
C ILE A 7 -1.86 -4.95 9.75
N GLN A 8 -3.14 -5.19 10.05
CA GLN A 8 -3.62 -5.32 11.43
C GLN A 8 -3.00 -6.55 12.11
N TRP A 9 -2.99 -7.70 11.43
CA TRP A 9 -2.31 -8.90 11.93
C TRP A 9 -0.81 -8.67 12.22
N TYR A 10 -0.12 -7.91 11.36
CA TYR A 10 1.28 -7.58 11.58
C TYR A 10 1.47 -6.64 12.79
N ALA A 11 0.61 -5.62 12.92
CA ALA A 11 0.61 -4.74 14.09
C ALA A 11 0.36 -5.53 15.39
N GLU A 12 -0.59 -6.46 15.39
CA GLU A 12 -0.85 -7.36 16.52
C GLU A 12 0.36 -8.23 16.86
N THR A 13 1.04 -8.76 15.84
CA THR A 13 2.27 -9.55 16.01
C THR A 13 3.36 -8.73 16.70
N LEU A 14 3.59 -7.48 16.25
CA LEU A 14 4.53 -6.56 16.90
C LEU A 14 4.17 -6.33 18.38
N ARG A 15 2.89 -6.18 18.71
CA ARG A 15 2.44 -6.04 20.11
C ARG A 15 2.73 -7.29 20.93
N ARG A 16 2.52 -8.48 20.36
CA ARG A 16 2.83 -9.77 21.02
C ARG A 16 4.33 -9.94 21.25
N GLU A 17 5.17 -9.41 20.38
CA GLU A 17 6.64 -9.41 20.52
C GLU A 17 7.17 -8.32 21.48
N GLY A 18 6.28 -7.55 22.12
CA GLY A 18 6.67 -6.54 23.10
C GLY A 18 6.98 -5.16 22.52
N VAL A 19 6.80 -4.94 21.21
CA VAL A 19 6.96 -3.62 20.62
C VAL A 19 5.80 -2.71 21.05
N ARG A 20 6.11 -1.70 21.87
CA ARG A 20 5.12 -0.74 22.40
C ARG A 20 5.10 0.61 21.67
N LEU A 21 6.04 0.84 20.75
CA LEU A 21 6.09 2.08 19.95
C LEU A 21 4.82 2.25 19.10
N PRO A 22 4.37 3.49 18.83
CA PRO A 22 3.26 3.75 17.92
C PRO A 22 3.54 3.20 16.52
N VAL A 23 2.56 2.51 15.94
CA VAL A 23 2.67 1.92 14.59
C VAL A 23 1.91 2.80 13.61
N TRP A 24 2.59 3.25 12.56
CA TRP A 24 2.02 4.10 11.52
C TRP A 24 1.94 3.33 10.20
N ALA A 25 0.78 3.37 9.54
CA ALA A 25 0.60 2.73 8.24
C ALA A 25 1.03 3.67 7.11
N GLY A 26 2.06 3.28 6.35
CA GLY A 26 2.48 4.00 5.15
C GLY A 26 1.55 3.69 3.97
N VAL A 27 0.90 4.70 3.39
CA VAL A 27 -0.01 4.54 2.25
C VAL A 27 0.43 5.43 1.09
N PRO A 28 0.58 4.88 -0.14
CA PRO A 28 0.85 5.70 -1.31
C PRO A 28 -0.37 6.58 -1.66
N GLY A 29 -0.14 7.84 -2.03
CA GLY A 29 -1.18 8.75 -2.52
C GLY A 29 -1.71 8.38 -3.91
N ALA A 30 -2.63 9.20 -4.43
CA ALA A 30 -3.23 9.00 -5.74
C ALA A 30 -2.22 9.29 -6.87
N VAL A 31 -1.45 8.26 -7.26
CA VAL A 31 -0.35 8.40 -8.23
C VAL A 31 -0.45 7.39 -9.37
N PRO A 32 0.17 7.63 -10.53
CA PRO A 32 0.18 6.67 -11.62
C PRO A 32 0.75 5.32 -11.18
N ARG A 33 0.04 4.21 -11.48
CA ARG A 33 0.50 2.86 -11.11
C ARG A 33 1.90 2.53 -11.66
N ALA A 34 2.21 3.03 -12.85
CA ALA A 34 3.54 2.86 -13.46
C ALA A 34 4.66 3.48 -12.60
N GLN A 35 4.40 4.63 -11.96
CA GLN A 35 5.35 5.27 -11.05
C GLN A 35 5.58 4.42 -9.80
N LEU A 36 4.51 3.87 -9.21
CA LEU A 36 4.63 2.93 -8.08
C LEU A 36 5.42 1.68 -8.45
N ILE A 37 5.14 1.09 -9.61
CA ILE A 37 5.86 -0.09 -10.10
C ILE A 37 7.34 0.23 -10.28
N SER A 38 7.67 1.38 -10.88
CA SER A 38 9.05 1.83 -11.04
C SER A 38 9.76 2.00 -9.68
N LEU A 39 9.13 2.67 -8.72
CA LEU A 39 9.69 2.85 -7.37
C LEU A 39 9.85 1.52 -6.63
N ALA A 40 8.85 0.65 -6.74
CA ALA A 40 8.87 -0.70 -6.18
C ALA A 40 10.03 -1.54 -6.75
N THR A 41 10.33 -1.43 -8.04
CA THR A 41 11.53 -2.09 -8.60
C THR A 41 12.84 -1.53 -8.03
N LYS A 42 12.92 -0.22 -7.75
CA LYS A 42 14.11 0.42 -7.17
C LYS A 42 14.38 0.00 -5.72
N ILE A 43 13.34 -0.21 -4.92
CA ILE A 43 13.46 -0.65 -3.52
C ILE A 43 13.64 -2.18 -3.36
N GLY A 44 13.90 -2.90 -4.45
CA GLY A 44 14.22 -4.32 -4.41
C GLY A 44 13.02 -5.27 -4.37
N VAL A 45 11.78 -4.78 -4.46
CA VAL A 45 10.58 -5.65 -4.54
C VAL A 45 10.25 -6.11 -5.97
N GLY A 46 11.17 -5.90 -6.92
CA GLY A 46 11.06 -6.33 -8.31
C GLY A 46 10.75 -7.82 -8.52
N PRO A 47 11.37 -8.77 -7.80
CA PRO A 47 11.04 -10.19 -7.90
C PRO A 47 9.57 -10.49 -7.56
N SER A 48 9.02 -9.83 -6.54
CA SER A 48 7.60 -9.95 -6.15
C SER A 48 6.67 -9.42 -7.24
N LEU A 49 7.04 -8.31 -7.89
CA LEU A 49 6.30 -7.78 -9.04
C LEU A 49 6.37 -8.69 -10.25
N LYS A 50 7.54 -9.27 -10.56
CA LYS A 50 7.72 -10.21 -11.68
C LYS A 50 6.85 -11.46 -11.50
N PHE A 51 6.76 -11.97 -10.27
CA PHE A 51 5.87 -13.06 -9.92
C PHE A 51 4.40 -12.69 -10.09
N LEU A 52 4.01 -11.50 -9.65
CA LEU A 52 2.64 -11.01 -9.77
C LEU A 52 2.23 -10.76 -11.23
N ASN A 53 3.15 -10.27 -12.07
CA ASN A 53 2.95 -10.10 -13.50
C ASN A 53 2.71 -11.41 -14.25
N ARG A 54 3.24 -12.54 -13.76
CA ARG A 54 3.00 -13.87 -14.33
C ARG A 54 1.59 -14.41 -14.02
N ARG A 55 0.89 -13.84 -13.04
CA ARG A 55 -0.46 -14.27 -12.62
C ARG A 55 -1.54 -13.53 -13.43
N GLY A 56 -1.70 -13.88 -14.70
CA GLY A 56 -2.85 -13.56 -15.57
C GLY A 56 -3.59 -12.23 -15.29
N PRO A 57 -4.87 -12.22 -14.88
CA PRO A 57 -5.67 -11.00 -14.68
C PRO A 57 -5.07 -9.97 -13.72
N LEU A 58 -4.29 -10.41 -12.72
CA LEU A 58 -3.62 -9.53 -11.75
C LEU A 58 -2.46 -8.77 -12.41
N GLY A 59 -1.64 -9.45 -13.20
CA GLY A 59 -0.61 -8.82 -14.03
C GLY A 59 -1.22 -7.81 -15.01
N ARG A 60 -2.33 -8.16 -15.66
CA ARG A 60 -3.04 -7.23 -16.56
C ARG A 60 -3.58 -5.99 -15.83
N ARG A 61 -3.99 -6.09 -14.57
CA ARG A 61 -4.47 -4.95 -13.76
C ARG A 61 -3.33 -4.04 -13.29
N LEU A 62 -2.13 -4.58 -13.10
CA LEU A 62 -0.92 -3.78 -12.83
C LEU A 62 -0.47 -2.99 -14.05
N LEU A 63 -0.57 -3.61 -15.22
CA LEU A 63 -0.17 -3.02 -16.50
C LEU A 63 -1.27 -2.14 -17.12
N LYS A 64 -2.54 -2.29 -16.71
CA LYS A 64 -3.61 -1.36 -17.09
C LYS A 64 -3.26 0.03 -16.58
N GLY A 65 -3.13 0.98 -17.51
CA GLY A 65 -2.93 2.39 -17.21
C GLY A 65 -3.98 2.94 -16.22
N GLY A 66 -3.61 3.97 -15.47
CA GLY A 66 -4.49 4.65 -14.51
C GLY A 66 -3.81 4.93 -13.17
N HIS A 67 -4.55 5.61 -12.30
CA HIS A 67 -4.08 6.06 -10.99
C HIS A 67 -4.38 5.01 -9.92
N TYR A 68 -3.41 4.76 -9.05
CA TYR A 68 -3.66 4.11 -7.77
C TYR A 68 -4.59 4.99 -6.94
N SER A 69 -5.52 4.35 -6.22
CA SER A 69 -6.49 5.01 -5.36
C SER A 69 -6.25 4.51 -3.93
N PRO A 70 -5.89 5.38 -2.97
CA PRO A 70 -5.66 5.01 -1.58
C PRO A 70 -6.94 4.63 -0.83
N GLN A 71 -8.11 5.06 -1.32
CA GLN A 71 -9.41 5.01 -0.63
C GLN A 71 -9.73 3.62 -0.06
N SER A 72 -9.54 2.54 -0.83
CA SER A 72 -9.83 1.18 -0.35
C SER A 72 -8.91 0.77 0.81
N VAL A 73 -7.64 1.17 0.77
CA VAL A 73 -6.68 0.85 1.84
C VAL A 73 -6.96 1.69 3.09
N LEU A 74 -7.30 2.97 2.91
CA LEU A 74 -7.71 3.85 4.01
C LEU A 74 -8.94 3.30 4.73
N ALA A 75 -9.98 2.92 3.99
CA ALA A 75 -11.20 2.34 4.56
C ALA A 75 -10.91 1.06 5.36
N GLU A 76 -10.05 0.17 4.84
CA GLU A 76 -9.66 -1.04 5.54
C GLU A 76 -8.82 -0.75 6.82
N LEU A 77 -7.96 0.27 6.81
CA LEU A 77 -7.12 0.63 7.95
C LEU A 77 -7.93 1.29 9.08
N GLN A 78 -8.94 2.10 8.74
CA GLN A 78 -9.82 2.75 9.71
C GLN A 78 -10.59 1.75 10.56
N CYS A 79 -10.92 0.56 10.04
CA CYS A 79 -11.68 -0.46 10.75
C CYS A 79 -10.87 -1.24 11.80
N GLY A 80 -9.52 -1.20 11.78
CA GLY A 80 -8.70 -2.17 12.51
C GLY A 80 -8.09 -1.70 13.84
N GLY A 81 -8.01 -0.40 14.08
CA GLY A 81 -7.69 0.17 15.41
C GLY A 81 -6.29 -0.07 16.00
N LEU A 82 -5.42 -0.90 15.41
CA LEU A 82 -4.07 -1.18 15.95
C LEU A 82 -2.97 -0.24 15.41
N VAL A 83 -3.31 0.56 14.41
CA VAL A 83 -2.42 1.59 13.85
C VAL A 83 -2.82 2.95 14.41
N GLU A 84 -1.83 3.74 14.85
CA GLU A 84 -2.04 5.06 15.45
C GLU A 84 -2.45 6.11 14.41
N GLY A 85 -2.06 5.90 13.16
CA GLY A 85 -2.33 6.83 12.08
C GLY A 85 -1.79 6.37 10.74
N ILE A 86 -1.98 7.23 9.74
CA ILE A 86 -1.58 6.98 8.36
C ILE A 86 -0.54 8.02 7.95
N HIS A 87 0.56 7.55 7.37
CA HIS A 87 1.55 8.39 6.70
C HIS A 87 1.32 8.29 5.19
N LEU A 88 0.84 9.38 4.58
CA LEU A 88 0.57 9.46 3.16
C LEU A 88 1.83 9.85 2.36
N TYR A 89 2.29 8.98 1.47
CA TYR A 89 3.39 9.27 0.54
C TYR A 89 2.86 9.88 -0.75
N THR A 90 3.09 11.17 -0.96
CA THR A 90 2.61 11.91 -2.14
C THR A 90 3.40 11.63 -3.41
N PHE A 91 4.64 11.11 -3.29
CA PHE A 91 5.59 10.93 -4.42
C PHE A 91 5.78 12.17 -5.29
N ASN A 92 5.69 13.36 -4.68
CA ASN A 92 5.70 14.64 -5.39
C ASN A 92 4.64 14.73 -6.51
N HIS A 93 3.57 13.95 -6.39
CA HIS A 93 2.45 13.94 -7.30
C HIS A 93 1.25 14.55 -6.57
N LEU A 94 1.23 15.88 -6.54
CA LEU A 94 0.16 16.68 -5.96
C LEU A 94 -0.96 16.85 -7.00
N ALA A 95 -1.51 15.75 -7.49
CA ALA A 95 -2.77 15.79 -8.22
C ALA A 95 -3.90 15.80 -7.19
N GLY A 96 -4.76 16.83 -7.28
CA GLY A 96 -5.78 17.28 -6.32
C GLY A 96 -6.34 16.24 -5.34
N ALA A 97 -6.36 16.62 -4.06
CA ALA A 97 -7.20 16.05 -3.02
C ALA A 97 -8.71 16.35 -3.26
N THR A 98 -9.20 16.10 -4.48
CA THR A 98 -10.58 16.29 -4.91
C THR A 98 -10.90 15.23 -5.94
N ASP A 99 -11.44 14.10 -5.46
CA ASP A 99 -12.78 13.58 -5.79
C ASP A 99 -13.12 12.40 -4.86
#